data_AF-A0A2I0WJS5-F1
#
_entry.id   AF-A0A2I0WJS5-F1
#
_cell.length_a   1.000
_cell.length_b   1.000
_cell.length_c   1.000
_cell.angle_alpha   90.00
_cell.angle_beta   90.00
_cell.angle_gamma   90.00
#
_symmetry.space_group_name_H-M   'P 1'
#
loop_
_entity.id
_entity.type
_entity.pdbx_description
1 polymer ?
#
loop_
_entity_poly.entity_id
_entity_poly.type
_entity_poly.pdbx_seq_one_letter_code
_entity_poly.pdbx_strand_id
1 'polypeptide(L)' 'MVPRQVSDQLLIKFSDLSEFDFDYEKSSIWSPPVPRRAFITPQGIVCTHSQLMGKLPSRRHESKRRWPTCFHDMMRCL' A
#
# COMPACT_ATOMS: atom_id res chain seq x y z
N MET A 1 9.32 -11.78 -13.46
CA MET A 1 9.79 -11.64 -12.06
C MET A 1 11.26 -11.32 -12.09
N VAL A 2 11.73 -10.39 -11.25
CA VAL A 2 13.16 -10.09 -11.12
C VAL A 2 13.80 -11.15 -10.22
N PRO A 3 14.96 -11.73 -10.57
CA PRO A 3 15.66 -12.67 -9.69
C PRO A 3 16.03 -12.02 -8.36
N ARG A 4 15.91 -12.76 -7.25
CA ARG A 4 16.25 -12.27 -5.89
C ARG A 4 17.65 -11.65 -5.84
N GLN A 5 18.65 -12.29 -6.43
CA GLN A 5 20.02 -11.77 -6.47
C GLN A 5 20.13 -10.38 -7.11
N VAL A 6 19.35 -10.10 -8.17
CA VAL A 6 19.33 -8.79 -8.82
C VAL A 6 18.66 -7.75 -7.91
N SER A 7 17.60 -8.15 -7.20
CA SER A 7 16.95 -7.31 -6.18
C SER A 7 17.90 -6.96 -5.04
N ASP A 8 18.64 -7.93 -4.51
CA ASP A 8 19.55 -7.75 -3.38
C ASP A 8 20.71 -6.81 -3.75
N GLN A 9 21.26 -6.94 -4.97
CA GLN A 9 22.31 -6.03 -5.45
C GLN A 9 21.83 -4.59 -5.62
N LEU A 10 20.56 -4.38 -6.01
CA LEU A 10 19.99 -3.05 -6.15
C LEU A 10 19.77 -2.37 -4.79
N LEU A 11 19.31 -3.11 -3.78
CA LEU A 11 19.16 -2.62 -2.40
C LEU A 11 20.49 -2.15 -1.81
N ILE A 12 21.59 -2.84 -2.12
CA ILE A 12 22.94 -2.43 -1.70
C ILE A 12 23.38 -1.16 -2.42
N LYS A 13 23.17 -1.06 -3.73
CA LYS A 13 23.62 0.07 -4.56
C LYS A 13 22.86 1.37 -4.26
N PHE A 14 21.58 1.25 -3.96
CA PHE A 14 20.69 2.37 -3.68
C PHE A 14 20.14 2.25 -2.27
N SER A 15 21.04 2.22 -1.28
CA SER A 15 20.63 2.21 0.12
C SER A 15 19.97 3.55 0.47
N ASP A 16 18.75 3.47 0.99
CA ASP A 16 17.93 4.60 1.44
C ASP A 16 18.12 4.90 2.94
N LEU A 17 18.93 4.10 3.63
CA LEU A 17 19.22 4.20 5.06
C LEU A 17 20.09 5.41 5.44
N SER A 18 20.71 6.10 4.47
CA SER A 18 21.77 7.09 4.74
C SER A 18 21.30 8.54 4.92
N GLU A 19 20.21 8.96 4.25
CA GLU A 19 19.94 10.40 4.11
C GLU A 19 18.87 10.92 5.07
N PHE A 20 17.95 10.06 5.52
CA PHE A 20 16.79 10.48 6.33
C PHE A 20 16.65 9.78 7.69
N ASP A 21 17.61 8.92 8.08
CA ASP A 21 17.52 8.08 9.30
C ASP A 21 16.13 7.42 9.43
N PHE A 22 15.62 6.93 8.30
CA PHE A 22 14.27 6.40 8.23
C PHE A 22 14.24 5.00 8.84
N ASP A 23 13.64 4.89 10.02
CA ASP A 23 13.51 3.63 10.74
C ASP A 23 12.42 2.76 10.09
N TYR A 24 12.84 1.89 9.17
CA TYR A 24 11.95 0.96 8.47
C TYR A 24 11.16 0.04 9.41
N GLU A 25 11.75 -0.36 10.54
CA GLU A 25 11.14 -1.23 11.54
C GLU A 25 10.03 -0.50 12.32
N LYS A 26 10.19 0.81 12.56
CA LYS A 26 9.14 1.64 13.18
C LYS A 26 8.20 2.28 12.16
N SER A 27 8.58 2.31 10.89
CA SER A 27 7.75 2.87 9.85
C SER A 27 6.59 1.94 9.54
N SER A 28 5.37 2.45 9.66
CA SER A 28 4.18 1.72 9.20
C SER A 28 4.03 1.73 7.67
N ILE A 29 5.07 2.12 6.93
CA ILE A 29 5.04 2.25 5.46
C ILE A 29 4.75 0.90 4.79
N TRP A 30 5.22 -0.19 5.40
CA TRP A 30 5.01 -1.56 4.96
C TRP A 30 3.96 -2.32 5.78
N SER A 31 3.31 -1.67 6.74
CA SER A 31 2.24 -2.31 7.50
C SER A 31 1.04 -2.60 6.58
N PRO A 32 0.36 -3.75 6.74
CA PRO A 32 -0.83 -4.06 5.95
C PRO A 32 -1.87 -2.94 6.14
N PRO A 33 -2.65 -2.59 5.10
CA PRO A 33 -3.64 -1.52 5.19
C PRO A 33 -4.61 -1.76 6.34
N VAL A 34 -4.51 -0.94 7.39
CA VAL A 34 -5.40 -1.03 8.55
C VAL A 34 -6.73 -0.32 8.22
N PRO A 35 -7.89 -0.98 8.43
CA PRO A 35 -9.19 -0.34 8.21
C PRO A 35 -9.35 0.92 9.05
N ARG A 36 -9.60 2.07 8.39
CA ARG A 36 -9.91 3.33 9.06
C ARG A 36 -11.42 3.55 9.12
N ARG A 37 -11.92 3.97 10.28
CA ARG A 37 -13.34 4.31 10.50
C ARG A 37 -13.69 5.75 10.13
N ALA A 38 -12.69 6.63 10.06
CA ALA A 38 -12.83 8.05 9.81
C ALA A 38 -11.87 8.49 8.70
N PHE A 39 -12.37 9.34 7.80
CA PHE A 39 -11.65 9.94 6.69
C PHE A 39 -11.81 11.45 6.74
N ILE A 40 -10.84 12.21 6.25
CA ILE A 40 -10.90 13.67 6.21
C ILE A 40 -11.04 14.08 4.74
N THR A 41 -12.06 14.87 4.43
CA THR A 41 -12.23 15.44 3.08
C THR A 41 -11.24 16.59 2.86
N PRO A 42 -10.99 17.02 1.62
CA PRO A 42 -10.16 18.21 1.36
C PRO A 42 -10.64 19.48 2.07
N GLN A 43 -11.92 19.54 2.47
CA GLN A 43 -12.52 20.64 3.22
C GLN A 43 -12.34 20.49 4.75
N GLY A 44 -11.61 19.49 5.22
CA GLY A 44 -11.37 19.25 6.64
C GLY A 44 -12.52 18.54 7.36
N ILE A 45 -13.52 18.03 6.64
CA ILE A 45 -14.69 17.39 7.25
C ILE A 45 -14.38 15.92 7.51
N VAL A 46 -14.70 15.45 8.73
CA VAL A 46 -14.60 14.03 9.08
C VAL A 46 -15.80 13.29 8.51
N CYS A 47 -15.55 12.25 7.72
CA CYS A 47 -16.56 11.39 7.12
C CYS A 47 -16.33 9.92 7.49
N THR A 48 -17.43 9.18 7.59
CA THR A 48 -17.40 7.72 7.76
C THR A 48 -17.11 7.03 6.43
N HIS A 49 -16.76 5.74 6.50
CA HIS A 49 -16.55 4.92 5.31
C HIS A 49 -17.77 4.92 4.36
N SER A 50 -18.99 4.79 4.88
CA SER A 50 -20.20 4.77 4.06
C SER A 50 -20.46 6.09 3.35
N GLN A 51 -20.22 7.22 4.04
CA GLN A 51 -20.34 8.56 3.47
C GLN A 51 -19.32 8.77 2.35
N LEU A 52 -18.07 8.33 2.52
CA LEU A 52 -17.05 8.39 1.47
C LEU A 52 -17.44 7.53 0.27
N MET A 53 -17.85 6.28 0.49
CA MET A 53 -18.24 5.36 -0.59
C MET A 53 -19.42 5.87 -1.39
N GLY A 54 -20.38 6.56 -0.76
CA GLY A 54 -21.51 7.20 -1.45
C GLY A 54 -21.14 8.41 -2.31
N LYS A 55 -19.94 8.98 -2.14
CA LYS A 55 -19.43 10.12 -2.93
C LYS A 55 -18.56 9.68 -4.10
N LEU A 56 -18.08 8.44 -4.11
CA LEU A 56 -17.27 7.93 -5.20
C LEU A 56 -18.15 7.67 -6.42
N PRO A 57 -17.70 8.03 -7.63
CA PRO A 57 -18.44 7.70 -8.84
C PRO A 57 -18.56 6.18 -8.95
N SER A 58 -19.76 5.69 -9.27
CA SER A 58 -19.98 4.26 -9.49
C SER A 58 -19.10 3.79 -10.65
N ARG A 59 -18.09 2.99 -10.32
CA ARG A 59 -17.22 2.37 -11.31
C ARG A 59 -18.06 1.28 -11.98
N ARG A 60 -18.47 1.50 -13.23
CA ARG A 60 -19.09 0.44 -14.05
C ARG A 60 -18.18 -0.78 -13.97
N HIS A 61 -18.76 -1.91 -13.56
CA HIS A 61 -18.06 -3.17 -13.35
C HIS A 61 -17.66 -3.75 -14.72
N GLU A 62 -16.63 -3.21 -15.33
CA GLU A 62 -16.05 -3.79 -16.52
C GLU A 62 -14.87 -4.69 -16.13
N SER A 63 -15.18 -5.98 -16.16
CA SER A 63 -14.28 -7.14 -16.30
C SER A 63 -13.12 -7.32 -15.30
N LYS A 64 -13.29 -8.35 -14.45
CA LYS A 64 -12.27 -9.28 -13.90
C LYS A 64 -10.88 -8.67 -13.67
N ARG A 65 -10.67 -8.06 -12.50
CA ARG A 65 -9.31 -7.91 -11.96
C ARG A 65 -8.76 -9.31 -11.64
N ARG A 66 -8.02 -9.92 -12.55
CA ARG A 66 -7.09 -11.00 -12.17
C ARG A 66 -5.97 -10.33 -11.40
N TRP A 67 -6.03 -10.43 -10.09
CA TRP A 67 -4.91 -10.06 -9.24
C TRP A 67 -3.73 -10.97 -9.63
N PRO A 68 -2.56 -10.41 -9.98
CA PRO A 68 -1.40 -11.25 -10.22
C PRO A 68 -1.10 -11.99 -8.92
N THR A 69 -0.85 -13.30 -9.03
CA THR A 69 -0.63 -14.21 -7.90
C THR A 69 0.49 -13.78 -6.96
N CYS A 70 1.36 -12.86 -7.39
CA CYS A 70 2.42 -12.27 -6.58
C CYS A 70 1.93 -11.48 -5.35
N PHE A 71 0.73 -10.88 -5.36
CA PHE A 71 0.22 -10.17 -4.18
C PHE A 71 -0.27 -11.10 -3.07
N HIS A 72 -0.63 -12.34 -3.40
CA HIS A 72 -1.06 -13.33 -2.41
C HIS A 72 0.13 -13.98 -1.69
N ASP A 73 1.27 -14.06 -2.36
CA ASP A 73 2.51 -14.64 -1.82
C ASP A 73 3.17 -13.74 -0.76
N MET A 74 3.09 -12.41 -0.95
CA MET A 74 3.60 -11.43 0.01
C MET A 74 2.88 -11.46 1.37
N MET A 75 1.61 -11.87 1.40
CA MET A 75 0.79 -11.95 2.62
C MET A 75 0.78 -13.34 3.27
N ARG A 76 1.37 -14.36 2.63
CA ARG A 76 1.51 -15.72 3.20
C ARG A 76 2.87 -15.99 3.85
N CYS A 77 3.82 -15.06 3.70
CA CYS A 77 5.13 -15.13 4.34
C CYS A 77 5.22 -14.35 5.66
N LEU A 78 4.08 -13.95 6.23
CA LEU A 78 3.96 -13.45 7.61
C LEU A 78 3.48 -14.57 8.54
#